data_AF-A0AA90VIA2-F1
#
_entry.id   AF-A0AA90VIA2-F1
#
_cell.length_a   1.000
_cell.length_b   1.000
_cell.length_c   1.000
_cell.angle_alpha   90.00
_cell.angle_beta   90.00
_cell.angle_gamma   90.00
#
_symmetry.space_group_name_H-M   'P 1'
#
loop_
_entity.id
_entity.type
_entity.pdbx_description
1 polymer ?
#
loop_
_entity_poly.entity_id
_entity_poly.type
_entity_poly.pdbx_seq_one_letter_code
_entity_poly.pdbx_strand_id
1 'polypeptide(L)' 'METKSNLKSSMMAGNQSAIYQVESFLEEFYLFRRNVLNGKTEFFCIKPEEKNWKVLTAEAFNSIVRC' A
#
# COMPACT_ATOMS: atom_id res chain seq x y z
N MET A 1 -5.67 34.99 0.18
CA MET A 1 -4.90 33.75 0.31
C MET A 1 -5.82 32.61 -0.10
N GLU A 2 -5.63 32.08 -1.30
CA GLU A 2 -6.38 30.90 -1.75
C GLU A 2 -5.77 29.66 -1.08
N THR A 3 -6.47 29.09 -0.11
CA THR A 3 -6.12 27.79 0.45
C THR A 3 -6.39 26.74 -0.61
N LYS A 4 -5.33 26.27 -1.27
CA LYS A 4 -5.36 25.02 -2.03
C LYS A 4 -5.68 23.90 -1.06
N SER A 5 -6.96 23.62 -0.85
CA SER A 5 -7.39 22.46 -0.08
C SER A 5 -6.84 21.23 -0.80
N ASN A 6 -6.01 20.49 -0.08
CA ASN A 6 -5.51 19.21 -0.55
C ASN A 6 -6.71 18.25 -0.55
N LEU A 7 -7.47 18.23 -1.65
CA LEU A 7 -8.67 17.40 -1.83
C LEU A 7 -8.42 15.90 -1.55
N LYS A 8 -7.15 15.46 -1.61
CA LYS A 8 -6.74 14.10 -1.26
C LYS A 8 -6.81 13.80 0.24
N SER A 9 -6.59 14.79 1.11
CA SER A 9 -6.61 14.62 2.57
C SER A 9 -8.01 14.43 3.13
N SER A 10 -9.01 15.12 2.57
CA SER A 10 -10.41 15.04 3.02
C SER A 10 -11.08 13.69 2.70
N MET A 11 -10.58 12.98 1.69
CA MET A 11 -11.11 11.67 1.29
C MET A 11 -10.81 10.57 2.31
N MET A 12 -9.76 10.74 3.13
CA MET A 12 -9.32 9.76 4.13
C MET A 12 -10.11 9.83 5.45
N ALA A 13 -10.94 10.85 5.67
CA ALA A 13 -11.63 11.05 6.94
C ALA A 13 -13.04 10.39 7.00
N GLY A 14 -13.62 10.03 5.85
CA GLY A 14 -15.01 9.55 5.80
C GLY A 14 -15.22 8.07 6.17
N ASN A 15 -14.17 7.25 6.10
CA ASN A 15 -14.25 5.78 6.20
C ASN A 15 -13.17 5.20 7.12
N GLN A 16 -12.98 5.81 8.28
CA GLN A 16 -11.89 5.49 9.22
C GLN A 16 -11.80 3.99 9.60
N SER A 17 -12.95 3.32 9.74
CA SER A 17 -13.02 1.88 10.03
C SER A 17 -12.53 1.02 8.87
N ALA A 18 -12.86 1.38 7.64
CA ALA A 18 -12.38 0.68 6.45
C ALA A 18 -10.87 0.89 6.24
N ILE A 19 -10.36 2.08 6.56
CA ILE A 19 -8.92 2.38 6.52
C ILE A 19 -8.18 1.49 7.51
N TYR A 20 -8.64 1.42 8.76
CA TYR A 20 -8.02 0.56 9.77
C TYR A 20 -8.02 -0.91 9.37
N GLN A 21 -9.11 -1.41 8.78
CA GLN A 21 -9.16 -2.79 8.28
C GLN A 21 -8.13 -3.05 7.18
N VAL A 22 -7.98 -2.12 6.23
CA VAL A 22 -6.97 -2.22 5.17
C VAL A 22 -5.55 -2.14 5.73
N GLU A 23 -5.29 -1.22 6.66
CA GLU A 23 -3.98 -1.10 7.33
C GLU A 23 -3.62 -2.38 8.07
N SER A 24 -4.55 -2.92 8.88
CA SER A 24 -4.36 -4.18 9.60
C SER A 24 -4.10 -5.37 8.66
N PHE A 25 -4.81 -5.45 7.53
CA PHE A 25 -4.57 -6.48 6.52
C PHE A 25 -3.17 -6.34 5.90
N LEU A 26 -2.78 -5.13 5.51
CA LEU A 26 -1.47 -4.90 4.90
C LEU A 26 -0.34 -5.24 5.87
N GLU A 27 -0.46 -4.86 7.15
CA GLU A 27 0.53 -5.16 8.19
C GLU A 27 0.67 -6.66 8.47
N GLU A 28 -0.43 -7.42 8.42
CA GLU A 28 -0.39 -8.87 8.71
C GLU A 28 0.20 -9.68 7.54
N PHE A 29 -0.05 -9.27 6.30
CA PHE A 29 0.25 -10.11 5.13
C PHE A 29 1.41 -9.58 4.28
N TYR A 30 1.82 -8.32 4.42
CA TYR A 30 2.80 -7.70 3.52
C TYR A 30 3.87 -6.89 4.25
N LEU A 31 5.09 -6.94 3.72
CA LEU A 31 6.17 -6.02 4.07
C LEU A 31 6.46 -5.13 2.87
N PHE A 32 6.73 -3.85 3.12
CA PHE A 32 7.07 -2.88 2.10
C PHE A 32 8.45 -2.29 2.37
N ARG A 33 9.21 -2.07 1.30
CA ARG A 33 10.49 -1.33 1.37
C ARG A 33 10.68 -0.47 0.13
N ARG A 34 11.53 0.55 0.25
CA ARG A 34 12.05 1.26 -0.91
C ARG A 34 13.46 0.75 -1.21
N ASN A 35 13.67 0.27 -2.43
CA ASN A 35 14.99 -0.09 -2.89
C ASN A 35 15.79 1.19 -3.19
N VAL A 36 16.93 1.35 -2.51
CA VAL A 36 17.77 2.56 -2.58
C VAL A 36 18.48 2.66 -3.93
N LEU A 37 18.80 1.53 -4.56
CA LEU A 37 19.58 1.50 -5.81
C LEU A 37 18.74 1.91 -7.02
N ASN A 38 17.51 1.40 -7.12
CA ASN A 38 16.63 1.66 -8.26
C ASN A 38 15.48 2.65 -7.95
N GLY A 39 15.33 3.05 -6.69
CA GLY A 39 14.30 3.98 -6.22
C GLY A 39 12.87 3.42 -6.21
N LYS A 40 12.67 2.14 -6.54
CA LYS A 40 11.36 1.52 -6.64
C LYS A 40 10.88 1.00 -5.28
N THR A 41 9.57 1.08 -5.06
CA THR A 41 8.94 0.39 -3.93
C THR A 41 8.84 -1.09 -4.26
N GLU A 42 9.19 -1.93 -3.30
CA GLU A 42 9.09 -3.36 -3.36
C GLU A 42 8.22 -3.86 -2.21
N PHE A 43 7.54 -4.97 -2.43
CA PHE A 43 6.74 -5.64 -1.42
C PHE A 43 7.16 -7.11 -1.31
N PHE A 44 6.90 -7.67 -0.14
CA PHE A 44 7.10 -9.08 0.17
C PHE A 44 5.83 -9.59 0.82
N CYS A 45 5.25 -10.66 0.29
CA CYS A 45 4.10 -11.29 0.91
C CYS A 45 4.61 -12.27 1.97
N ILE A 46 4.11 -12.17 3.20
CA ILE A 46 4.57 -12.96 4.35
C ILE A 46 4.07 -14.41 4.25
N LYS A 47 2.95 -14.64 3.57
CA LYS A 47 2.27 -15.94 3.44
C LYS A 47 2.12 -16.46 1.99
N PRO A 48 3.17 -16.52 1.14
CA PRO A 48 3.13 -17.50 0.05
C PRO A 48 4.43 -18.29 -0.12
N GLU A 49 4.35 -19.36 -0.91
CA GLU A 49 5.45 -20.29 -1.26
C GLU A 49 6.70 -19.59 -1.81
N GLU A 50 6.54 -18.40 -2.39
CA GLU A 50 7.60 -17.62 -3.03
C GLU A 50 8.20 -16.55 -2.11
N LYS A 51 9.42 -16.79 -1.61
CA LYS A 51 10.15 -15.89 -0.72
C LYS A 51 11.02 -14.88 -1.48
N ASN A 52 10.41 -13.97 -2.24
CA ASN A 52 11.15 -12.92 -2.96
C ASN A 52 10.47 -11.55 -2.88
N TRP A 53 11.29 -10.50 -2.87
CA TRP A 53 10.84 -9.12 -3.01
C TRP A 53 10.39 -8.85 -4.45
N LYS A 54 9.16 -8.35 -4.60
CA LYS A 54 8.55 -8.01 -5.89
C LYS A 54 8.41 -6.50 -6.00
N VAL A 55 8.64 -5.95 -7.19
CA VAL A 55 8.43 -4.51 -7.42
C VAL A 55 6.94 -4.21 -7.35
N LEU A 56 6.56 -3.18 -6.60
CA LEU A 56 5.18 -2.70 -6.51
C LEU A 56 4.82 -1.96 -7.79
N THR A 57 4.27 -2.71 -8.76
CA THR A 57 3.68 -2.16 -9.99
C THR A 57 2.19 -1.88 -9.78
N ALA A 58 1.56 -1.12 -10.69
CA ALA A 58 0.11 -0.90 -10.65
C ALA A 58 -0.68 -2.22 -10.76
N GLU A 59 -0.18 -3.16 -11.55
CA GLU A 59 -0.76 -4.51 -11.68
C GLU A 59 -0.64 -5.30 -10.36
N ALA A 60 0.54 -5.29 -9.74
CA ALA A 60 0.75 -5.94 -8.46
C ALA A 60 -0.13 -5.33 -7.36
N PHE A 61 -0.26 -4.00 -7.33
CA PHE A 61 -1.17 -3.31 -6.41
C PHE A 61 -2.61 -3.79 -6.57
N ASN A 62 -3.08 -3.95 -7.81
CA ASN A 62 -4.44 -4.44 -8.08
C ASN A 62 -4.67 -5.91 -7.66
N SER A 63 -3.61 -6.71 -7.55
CA SER A 63 -3.72 -8.07 -7.01
C SER A 63 -3.88 -8.10 -5.49
N ILE A 64 -3.32 -7.12 -4.76
CA ILE A 64 -3.44 -7.02 -3.30
C ILE A 64 -4.89 -6.68 -2.89
N VAL A 65 -5.59 -5.87 -3.70
CA VAL A 65 -6.93 -5.36 -3.39
C VAL A 65 -8.06 -6.34 -3.76
N ARG A 66 -7.75 -7.46 -4.44
CA ARG A 66 -8.76 -8.42 -4.93
C ARG A 66 -8.84 -9.75 -4.18
N CYS A 67 -8.01 -9.95 -3.14
CA CYS A 67 -8.07 -11.14 -2.29
C CYS A 67 -9.17 -11.07 -1.25
#